data_AF-T2IHQ4-F1
#
_entry.id   AF-T2IHQ4-F1
#
_cell.length_a   1.000
_cell.length_b   1.000
_cell.length_c   1.000
_cell.angle_alpha   90.00
_cell.angle_beta   90.00
_cell.angle_gamma   90.00
#
_symmetry.space_group_name_H-M   'P 1'
#
loop_
_entity.id
_entity.type
_entity.pdbx_description
1 polymer ?
#
loop_
_entity_poly.entity_id
_entity_poly.type
_entity_poly.pdbx_seq_one_letter_code
_entity_poly.pdbx_strand_id
1 'polypeptide(L)'
;MMIKRTLGLIFLILVTTFFSQDLLTAIIILGWTYRWVGYLVKRRLFRLSPLSNTFTWNQFLIREKNNNQDISNYSYPKLWETPQQIKCLNHPRFKWLHRILYSLKLHFKIGLSGILATWIFTLIPCLLCAYAWYVGWHISFNKMYEQSETGASLGFLGTILFTVIMLYVTLAQARYALTKDWRIFLSFKLIKIWVCHRPLQLFILAISYLFSSFILFIIKIIPVFLPIINPDLESLNSTQALQFLNDYYFWTGIISLGLFFALKMMAGFIYSGVLVETWQKNIVTEYDLHQEEIYYLNKFRFSSNLTYSNQKPIQRIIISSVSIAYRSSLIILIFFTWFLFSFLPFISEFFNYYPQRGFLNQPLVQIPCFRYVPQSLEDNKKRV
;
A
#
# COMPACT_ATOMS: atom_id res chain seq x y z
N MET A 1 6.98 -31.02 -11.54
CA MET A 1 5.97 -29.93 -11.57
C MET A 1 6.23 -28.83 -10.52
N MET A 2 6.68 -29.17 -9.30
CA MET A 2 7.10 -28.18 -8.29
C MET A 2 8.25 -27.26 -8.75
N ILE A 3 9.30 -27.81 -9.36
CA ILE A 3 10.49 -27.05 -9.81
C ILE A 3 10.13 -25.94 -10.82
N LYS A 4 9.24 -26.21 -11.78
CA LYS A 4 8.79 -25.18 -12.74
C LYS A 4 8.01 -24.05 -12.07
N ARG A 5 7.24 -24.36 -11.01
CA ARG A 5 6.47 -23.36 -10.25
C ARG A 5 7.37 -22.50 -9.36
N THR A 6 8.37 -23.11 -8.71
CA THR A 6 9.33 -22.37 -7.88
C THR A 6 10.19 -21.44 -8.73
N LEU A 7 10.72 -21.93 -9.87
CA LEU A 7 11.47 -21.10 -10.82
C LEU A 7 10.63 -19.94 -11.37
N GLY A 8 9.37 -20.19 -11.72
CA GLY A 8 8.45 -19.13 -12.18
C GLY A 8 8.17 -18.07 -11.11
N LEU A 9 8.10 -18.45 -9.84
CA LEU A 9 7.89 -17.53 -8.73
C LEU A 9 9.15 -16.69 -8.45
N ILE A 10 10.34 -17.32 -8.47
CA ILE A 10 11.62 -16.60 -8.35
C ILE A 10 11.77 -15.57 -9.46
N PHE A 11 11.51 -15.98 -10.71
CA PHE A 11 11.54 -15.09 -11.86
C PHE A 11 10.57 -13.92 -11.70
N LEU A 12 9.33 -14.18 -11.24
CA LEU A 12 8.36 -13.12 -10.98
C LEU A 12 8.88 -12.12 -9.94
N ILE A 13 9.42 -12.60 -8.82
CA ILE A 13 9.97 -11.75 -7.75
C ILE A 13 11.08 -10.86 -8.30
N LEU A 14 12.04 -11.44 -9.04
CA LEU A 14 13.16 -10.70 -9.62
C LEU A 14 12.67 -9.63 -10.58
N VAL A 15 11.74 -9.96 -11.48
CA VAL A 15 11.20 -8.99 -12.43
C VAL A 15 10.40 -7.90 -11.72
N THR A 16 9.56 -8.23 -10.74
CA THR A 16 8.82 -7.21 -10.00
C THR A 16 9.73 -6.29 -9.20
N THR A 17 10.85 -6.81 -8.70
CA THR A 17 11.87 -6.03 -7.98
C THR A 17 12.65 -5.13 -8.93
N PHE A 18 12.95 -5.61 -10.14
CA PHE A 18 13.56 -4.79 -11.18
C PHE A 18 12.66 -3.60 -11.57
N PHE A 19 11.36 -3.88 -11.79
CA PHE A 19 10.37 -2.84 -12.06
C PHE A 19 10.12 -1.91 -10.87
N SER A 20 10.55 -2.25 -9.66
CA SER A 20 10.44 -1.35 -8.51
C SER A 20 11.66 -0.45 -8.33
N GLN A 21 12.71 -0.58 -9.15
CA GLN A 21 13.91 0.27 -9.04
C GLN A 21 13.73 1.67 -9.63
N ASP A 22 12.69 1.90 -10.42
CA ASP A 22 12.38 3.19 -11.03
C ASP A 22 10.92 3.60 -10.72
N LEU A 23 10.67 4.90 -10.56
CA LEU A 23 9.37 5.41 -10.13
C LEU A 23 8.26 5.10 -11.13
N LEU A 24 8.54 5.24 -12.44
CA LEU A 24 7.54 5.03 -13.48
C LEU A 24 7.15 3.56 -13.57
N THR A 25 8.15 2.68 -13.59
CA THR A 25 7.91 1.23 -13.61
C THR A 25 7.27 0.72 -12.31
N ALA A 26 7.58 1.34 -11.16
CA ALA A 26 7.00 0.96 -9.88
C ALA A 26 5.49 1.27 -9.80
N ILE A 27 4.98 2.23 -10.59
CA ILE A 27 3.54 2.47 -10.74
C ILE A 27 2.83 1.23 -11.32
N ILE A 28 3.48 0.49 -12.22
CA ILE A 28 2.93 -0.76 -12.76
C ILE A 28 2.80 -1.79 -11.63
N ILE A 29 3.83 -1.92 -10.78
CA ILE A 29 3.82 -2.83 -9.63
C ILE A 29 2.77 -2.44 -8.59
N LEU A 30 2.58 -1.14 -8.35
CA LEU A 30 1.50 -0.62 -7.51
C LEU A 30 0.13 -1.06 -8.03
N GLY A 31 -0.13 -0.87 -9.33
CA GLY A 31 -1.40 -1.28 -9.94
C GLY A 31 -1.60 -2.80 -9.97
N TRP A 32 -0.53 -3.57 -10.17
CA TRP A 32 -0.57 -5.03 -10.04
C TRP A 32 -0.88 -5.45 -8.60
N THR A 33 -0.32 -4.78 -7.61
CA THR A 33 -0.61 -5.01 -6.17
C THR A 33 -2.06 -4.71 -5.85
N TYR A 34 -2.63 -3.60 -6.34
CA TYR A 34 -4.06 -3.30 -6.16
C TYR A 34 -4.96 -4.38 -6.76
N ARG A 35 -4.61 -4.96 -7.91
CA ARG A 35 -5.36 -6.10 -8.44
C ARG A 35 -5.31 -7.32 -7.54
N TRP A 36 -4.16 -7.60 -6.91
CA TRP A 36 -4.02 -8.66 -5.91
C TRP A 36 -4.87 -8.42 -4.67
N VAL A 37 -4.85 -7.19 -4.16
CA VAL A 37 -5.70 -6.78 -3.03
C VAL A 37 -7.17 -6.94 -3.38
N GLY A 38 -7.61 -6.47 -4.55
CA GLY A 38 -8.98 -6.65 -5.03
C GLY A 38 -9.38 -8.12 -5.17
N TYR A 39 -8.49 -8.97 -5.70
CA TYR A 39 -8.70 -10.42 -5.74
C TYR A 39 -8.84 -11.03 -4.34
N LEU A 40 -7.96 -10.66 -3.40
CA LEU A 40 -8.00 -11.13 -2.02
C LEU A 40 -9.30 -10.71 -1.33
N VAL A 41 -9.72 -9.46 -1.52
CA VAL A 41 -10.99 -8.94 -0.99
C VAL A 41 -12.14 -9.78 -1.49
N LYS A 42 -12.28 -10.00 -2.81
CA LYS A 42 -13.35 -10.83 -3.38
C LYS A 42 -13.33 -12.26 -2.84
N ARG A 43 -12.15 -12.88 -2.77
CA ARG A 43 -12.00 -14.23 -2.22
C ARG A 43 -12.37 -14.27 -0.74
N ARG A 44 -12.05 -13.23 0.02
CA ARG A 44 -12.42 -13.13 1.43
C ARG A 44 -13.90 -12.89 1.61
N LEU A 45 -14.52 -12.03 0.80
CA LEU A 45 -15.96 -11.83 0.80
C LEU A 45 -16.68 -13.17 0.55
N PHE A 46 -16.24 -13.96 -0.43
CA PHE A 46 -16.78 -15.32 -0.62
C PHE A 46 -16.62 -16.20 0.62
N ARG A 47 -15.44 -16.20 1.26
CA ARG A 47 -15.20 -16.98 2.50
C ARG A 47 -16.05 -16.53 3.68
N LEU A 48 -16.46 -15.27 3.73
CA LEU A 48 -17.33 -14.73 4.77
C LEU A 48 -18.82 -14.94 4.45
N SER A 49 -19.13 -15.34 3.21
CA SER A 49 -20.49 -15.45 2.72
C SER A 49 -21.13 -16.78 3.07
N PRO A 50 -22.48 -16.87 3.13
CA PRO A 50 -23.18 -18.15 3.31
C PRO A 50 -22.83 -19.20 2.22
N LEU A 51 -22.41 -18.76 1.03
CA LEU A 51 -22.04 -19.66 -0.06
C LEU A 51 -20.81 -20.50 0.26
N SER A 52 -19.89 -20.05 1.14
CA SER A 52 -18.71 -20.86 1.49
C SER A 52 -19.05 -22.13 2.26
N ASN A 53 -20.23 -22.20 2.87
CA ASN A 53 -20.70 -23.41 3.56
C ASN A 53 -21.12 -24.52 2.58
N THR A 54 -21.40 -24.15 1.32
CA THR A 54 -21.92 -25.07 0.29
C THR A 54 -20.93 -25.33 -0.83
N PHE A 55 -20.13 -24.32 -1.20
CA PHE A 55 -19.19 -24.41 -2.31
C PHE A 55 -17.78 -24.08 -1.85
N THR A 56 -16.80 -24.83 -2.38
CA THR A 56 -15.41 -24.36 -2.40
C THR A 56 -15.25 -23.24 -3.44
N TRP A 57 -14.23 -22.39 -3.26
CA TRP A 57 -13.94 -21.31 -4.22
C TRP A 57 -13.79 -21.81 -5.66
N ASN A 58 -13.15 -22.97 -5.85
CA ASN A 58 -12.95 -23.54 -7.19
C ASN A 58 -14.28 -24.02 -7.81
N GLN A 59 -15.14 -24.66 -7.02
CA GLN A 59 -16.48 -25.07 -7.49
C GLN A 59 -17.33 -23.84 -7.85
N PHE A 60 -17.24 -22.77 -7.06
CA PHE A 60 -17.88 -21.50 -7.37
C PHE A 60 -17.38 -20.94 -8.72
N LEU A 61 -16.07 -20.91 -8.97
CA LEU A 61 -15.53 -20.44 -10.25
C LEU A 61 -15.97 -21.30 -11.44
N ILE A 62 -16.06 -22.62 -11.28
CA ILE A 62 -16.54 -23.53 -12.33
C ILE A 62 -18.03 -23.26 -12.62
N ARG A 63 -18.84 -23.05 -11.59
CA ARG A 63 -20.24 -22.68 -11.74
C ARG A 63 -20.41 -21.35 -12.48
N GLU A 64 -19.63 -20.34 -12.12
CA GLU A 64 -19.67 -19.03 -12.80
C GLU A 64 -19.22 -19.12 -14.26
N LYS A 65 -18.19 -19.95 -14.55
CA LYS A 65 -17.76 -20.27 -15.91
C LYS A 65 -18.90 -20.87 -16.74
N ASN A 66 -19.60 -21.85 -16.18
CA ASN A 66 -20.70 -22.54 -16.85
C ASN A 66 -21.90 -21.61 -17.08
N ASN A 67 -22.07 -20.60 -16.23
CA ASN A 67 -23.09 -19.55 -16.39
C ASN A 67 -22.67 -18.43 -17.35
N ASN A 68 -21.62 -18.63 -18.17
CA ASN A 68 -21.08 -17.65 -19.11
C ASN A 68 -20.69 -16.30 -18.47
N GLN A 69 -20.43 -16.26 -17.16
CA GLN A 69 -19.92 -15.05 -16.52
C GLN A 69 -18.42 -14.91 -16.76
N ASP A 70 -17.95 -13.67 -16.88
CA ASP A 70 -16.52 -13.42 -17.05
C ASP A 70 -15.75 -13.74 -15.75
N ILE A 71 -15.10 -14.90 -15.75
CA ILE A 71 -14.28 -15.40 -14.63
C ILE A 71 -13.04 -14.52 -14.42
N SER A 72 -12.67 -13.72 -15.41
CA SER A 72 -11.46 -12.94 -15.38
C SER A 72 -11.40 -11.94 -14.21
N ASN A 73 -12.57 -11.54 -13.71
CA ASN A 73 -12.72 -10.71 -12.52
C ASN A 73 -12.43 -11.44 -11.20
N TYR A 74 -12.38 -12.77 -11.21
CA TYR A 74 -12.17 -13.66 -10.08
C TYR A 74 -10.89 -14.51 -10.18
N SER A 75 -10.17 -14.45 -11.31
CA SER A 75 -8.94 -15.19 -11.48
C SER A 75 -7.75 -14.51 -10.82
N TYR A 76 -6.70 -15.28 -10.54
CA TYR A 76 -5.46 -14.75 -9.99
C TYR A 76 -4.88 -13.70 -10.94
N PRO A 77 -4.53 -12.48 -10.45
CA PRO A 77 -4.03 -11.42 -11.29
C PRO A 77 -2.59 -11.75 -11.73
N LYS A 78 -2.47 -12.15 -12.99
CA LYS A 78 -1.17 -12.37 -13.63
C LYS A 78 -0.57 -11.05 -14.07
N LEU A 79 0.76 -10.98 -14.06
CA LEU A 79 1.51 -9.80 -14.50
C LEU A 79 1.41 -9.64 -16.04
N TRP A 80 1.48 -10.76 -16.77
CA TRP A 80 1.65 -10.79 -18.23
C TRP A 80 0.46 -11.34 -19.03
N GLU A 81 -0.64 -11.74 -18.37
CA GLU A 81 -1.77 -12.38 -19.04
C GLU A 81 -3.06 -11.56 -18.90
N THR A 82 -3.78 -11.48 -20.01
CA THR A 82 -5.03 -10.75 -20.13
C THR A 82 -6.22 -11.56 -19.60
N PRO A 83 -7.24 -10.89 -19.04
CA PRO A 83 -8.58 -11.47 -18.97
C PRO A 83 -9.02 -11.97 -20.36
N GLN A 84 -9.70 -13.12 -20.44
CA GLN A 84 -9.87 -13.94 -21.65
C GLN A 84 -10.63 -13.29 -22.84
N GLN A 85 -11.02 -12.02 -22.77
CA GLN A 85 -11.98 -11.40 -23.70
C GLN A 85 -11.43 -10.33 -24.65
N ILE A 86 -10.14 -10.32 -25.00
CA ILE A 86 -9.70 -9.46 -26.10
C ILE A 86 -9.98 -10.18 -27.43
N LYS A 87 -11.14 -9.88 -28.03
CA LYS A 87 -11.52 -10.24 -29.41
C LYS A 87 -10.67 -9.55 -30.49
N CYS A 88 -9.75 -8.68 -30.11
CA CYS A 88 -9.04 -7.81 -31.04
C CYS A 88 -7.67 -8.41 -31.44
N LEU A 89 -7.47 -8.47 -32.77
CA LEU A 89 -6.28 -8.87 -33.53
C LEU A 89 -6.14 -10.37 -33.84
N ASN A 90 -6.55 -10.72 -35.06
CA ASN A 90 -6.36 -12.02 -35.71
C ASN A 90 -4.91 -12.27 -36.17
N HIS A 91 -3.96 -11.36 -35.93
CA HIS A 91 -2.56 -11.57 -36.32
C HIS A 91 -1.81 -12.43 -35.29
N PRO A 92 -1.38 -13.66 -35.67
CA PRO A 92 -0.84 -14.63 -34.72
C PRO A 92 0.52 -14.22 -34.12
N ARG A 93 1.34 -13.45 -34.86
CA ARG A 93 2.72 -13.10 -34.45
C ARG A 93 2.79 -12.01 -33.36
N PHE A 94 1.85 -11.07 -33.33
CA PHE A 94 1.86 -9.95 -32.37
C PHE A 94 0.90 -10.12 -31.19
N LYS A 95 0.13 -11.21 -31.17
CA LYS A 95 -0.89 -11.47 -30.15
C LYS A 95 -0.32 -11.52 -28.72
N TRP A 96 0.88 -12.08 -28.55
CA TRP A 96 1.54 -12.16 -27.24
C TRP A 96 2.07 -10.79 -26.77
N LEU A 97 2.75 -10.04 -27.65
CA LEU A 97 3.23 -8.69 -27.36
C LEU A 97 2.07 -7.76 -26.98
N HIS A 98 0.99 -7.79 -27.76
CA HIS A 98 -0.21 -6.99 -27.47
C HIS A 98 -0.83 -7.35 -26.12
N ARG A 99 -0.88 -8.64 -25.75
CA ARG A 99 -1.37 -9.09 -24.44
C ARG A 99 -0.52 -8.53 -23.29
N ILE A 100 0.80 -8.56 -23.43
CA ILE A 100 1.71 -7.99 -22.44
C ILE A 100 1.50 -6.48 -22.31
N LEU A 101 1.56 -5.76 -23.42
CA LEU A 101 1.40 -4.30 -23.44
C LEU A 101 0.04 -3.88 -22.87
N TYR A 102 -1.03 -4.61 -23.19
CA TYR A 102 -2.34 -4.34 -22.62
C TYR A 102 -2.38 -4.59 -21.11
N SER A 103 -1.80 -5.69 -20.63
CA SER A 103 -1.72 -5.99 -19.20
C SER A 103 -0.94 -4.90 -18.44
N LEU A 104 0.22 -4.51 -18.98
CA LEU A 104 1.04 -3.43 -18.42
C LEU A 104 0.30 -2.10 -18.43
N LYS A 105 -0.40 -1.75 -19.52
CA LYS A 105 -1.23 -0.54 -19.60
C LYS A 105 -2.34 -0.54 -18.56
N LEU A 106 -2.98 -1.68 -18.33
CA LEU A 106 -4.02 -1.82 -17.30
C LEU A 106 -3.43 -1.62 -15.89
N HIS A 107 -2.29 -2.26 -15.60
CA HIS A 107 -1.59 -2.07 -14.33
C HIS A 107 -1.15 -0.63 -14.14
N PHE A 108 -0.56 -0.03 -15.16
CA PHE A 108 -0.15 1.37 -15.14
C PHE A 108 -1.33 2.30 -14.87
N LYS A 109 -2.48 2.13 -15.55
CA LYS A 109 -3.68 2.96 -15.33
C LYS A 109 -4.20 2.88 -13.89
N ILE A 110 -4.27 1.67 -13.33
CA ILE A 110 -4.71 1.45 -11.95
C ILE A 110 -3.69 2.02 -10.96
N GLY A 111 -2.41 1.78 -11.20
CA GLY A 111 -1.33 2.32 -10.39
C GLY A 111 -1.34 3.84 -10.38
N LEU A 112 -1.42 4.47 -11.56
CA LEU A 112 -1.37 5.91 -11.74
C LEU A 112 -2.56 6.61 -11.06
N SER A 113 -3.77 6.09 -11.26
CA SER A 113 -4.94 6.68 -10.58
C SER A 113 -4.90 6.46 -9.07
N GLY A 114 -4.41 5.32 -8.60
CA GLY A 114 -4.24 5.06 -7.16
C GLY A 114 -3.17 5.94 -6.50
N ILE A 115 -2.02 6.17 -7.15
CA ILE A 115 -0.98 7.05 -6.60
C ILE A 115 -1.40 8.50 -6.63
N LEU A 116 -2.01 8.99 -7.72
CA LEU A 116 -2.51 10.36 -7.79
C LEU A 116 -3.56 10.60 -6.70
N ALA A 117 -4.49 9.66 -6.49
CA ALA A 117 -5.46 9.75 -5.42
C ALA A 117 -4.81 9.72 -4.02
N THR A 118 -3.75 8.95 -3.83
CA THR A 118 -2.98 8.95 -2.57
C THR A 118 -2.28 10.29 -2.36
N TRP A 119 -1.65 10.84 -3.40
CA TRP A 119 -0.93 12.11 -3.35
C TRP A 119 -1.83 13.32 -3.11
N ILE A 120 -3.10 13.31 -3.56
CA ILE A 120 -4.07 14.35 -3.21
C ILE A 120 -4.10 14.59 -1.70
N PHE A 121 -3.91 13.54 -0.90
CA PHE A 121 -3.86 13.65 0.55
C PHE A 121 -2.45 13.83 1.09
N THR A 122 -1.51 12.97 0.66
CA THR A 122 -0.20 12.92 1.33
C THR A 122 0.76 14.01 0.86
N LEU A 123 0.57 14.62 -0.32
CA LEU A 123 1.57 15.51 -0.92
C LEU A 123 1.82 16.77 -0.08
N ILE A 124 0.78 17.46 0.36
CA ILE A 124 0.93 18.68 1.18
C ILE A 124 1.67 18.38 2.48
N PRO A 125 1.26 17.41 3.32
CA PRO A 125 2.03 17.04 4.51
C PRO A 125 3.48 16.65 4.20
N CYS A 126 3.71 15.87 3.14
CA CYS A 126 5.04 15.46 2.72
C CYS A 126 5.92 16.66 2.33
N LEU A 127 5.37 17.64 1.62
CA LEU A 127 6.07 18.88 1.23
C LEU A 127 6.40 19.73 2.46
N LEU A 128 5.48 19.85 3.41
CA LEU A 128 5.73 20.56 4.68
C LEU A 128 6.86 19.91 5.48
N CYS A 129 6.86 18.58 5.59
CA CYS A 129 7.94 17.85 6.26
C CYS A 129 9.27 17.97 5.50
N ALA A 130 9.25 17.90 4.16
CA ALA A 130 10.44 18.07 3.34
C ALA A 130 11.04 19.48 3.47
N TYR A 131 10.19 20.51 3.52
CA TYR A 131 10.61 21.89 3.76
C TYR A 131 11.20 22.05 5.16
N ALA A 132 10.53 21.51 6.18
CA ALA A 132 11.03 21.52 7.54
C ALA A 132 12.40 20.84 7.68
N TRP A 133 12.59 19.71 6.97
CA TRP A 133 13.89 19.03 6.91
C TRP A 133 14.95 19.88 6.24
N TYR A 134 14.63 20.49 5.10
CA TYR A 134 15.52 21.42 4.39
C TYR A 134 15.98 22.54 5.33
N VAL A 135 15.04 23.25 5.97
CA VAL A 135 15.32 24.33 6.91
C VAL A 135 16.13 23.81 8.11
N GLY A 136 15.74 22.69 8.71
CA GLY A 136 16.45 22.07 9.84
C GLY A 136 17.91 21.70 9.54
N TRP A 137 18.17 21.19 8.34
CA TRP A 137 19.52 20.92 7.86
C TRP A 137 20.33 22.21 7.74
N HIS A 138 19.77 23.26 7.10
CA HIS A 138 20.43 24.56 6.95
C HIS A 138 20.64 25.29 8.29
N ILE A 139 19.77 25.11 9.28
CA ILE A 139 19.99 25.64 10.63
C ILE A 139 21.19 24.96 11.29
N SER A 140 21.24 23.63 11.20
CA SER A 140 22.26 22.82 11.89
C SER A 140 23.65 23.08 11.32
N PHE A 141 23.77 23.08 9.98
CA PHE A 141 25.06 23.12 9.28
C PHE A 141 25.42 24.50 8.72
N ASN A 142 24.42 25.30 8.29
CA ASN A 142 24.63 26.60 7.63
C ASN A 142 24.18 27.80 8.49
N LYS A 143 23.77 27.56 9.76
CA LYS A 143 23.42 28.60 10.75
C LYS A 143 22.31 29.57 10.31
N MET A 144 21.39 29.11 9.46
CA MET A 144 20.25 29.89 8.97
C MET A 144 19.12 29.98 10.02
N TYR A 145 19.36 30.70 11.12
CA TYR A 145 18.42 30.75 12.26
C TYR A 145 17.13 31.55 12.00
N GLU A 146 17.15 32.45 11.02
CA GLU A 146 16.02 33.31 10.64
C GLU A 146 14.74 32.51 10.31
N GLN A 147 14.90 31.30 9.78
CA GLN A 147 13.79 30.44 9.39
C GLN A 147 13.45 29.37 10.43
N SER A 148 14.11 29.35 11.60
CA SER A 148 14.00 28.26 12.59
C SER A 148 12.57 28.00 13.08
N GLU A 149 11.87 29.05 13.50
CA GLU A 149 10.49 28.95 13.96
C GLU A 149 9.55 28.51 12.82
N THR A 150 9.72 29.07 11.62
CA THR A 150 8.91 28.71 10.45
C THR A 150 9.12 27.26 10.03
N GLY A 151 10.37 26.77 10.02
CA GLY A 151 10.68 25.38 9.69
C GLY A 151 10.10 24.40 10.71
N ALA A 152 10.25 24.69 12.01
CA ALA A 152 9.74 23.84 13.08
C ALA A 152 8.20 23.77 13.08
N SER A 153 7.53 24.92 12.96
CA SER A 153 6.06 25.00 12.95
C SER A 153 5.45 24.29 11.73
N LEU A 154 6.01 24.50 10.53
CA LEU A 154 5.56 23.80 9.31
C LEU A 154 5.85 22.30 9.38
N GLY A 155 6.98 21.89 9.97
CA GLY A 155 7.31 20.48 10.18
C GLY A 155 6.33 19.79 11.12
N PHE A 156 6.00 20.43 12.24
CA PHE A 156 5.01 19.91 13.19
C PHE A 156 3.62 19.83 12.57
N LEU A 157 3.20 20.87 11.83
CA LEU A 157 1.94 20.87 11.08
C LEU A 157 1.90 19.75 10.04
N GLY A 158 2.96 19.60 9.25
CA GLY A 158 3.10 18.52 8.26
C GLY A 158 2.98 17.14 8.89
N THR A 159 3.68 16.91 10.01
CA THR A 159 3.63 15.66 10.78
C THR A 159 2.22 15.36 11.31
N ILE A 160 1.52 16.34 11.90
CA ILE A 160 0.15 16.16 12.37
C ILE A 160 -0.80 15.85 11.22
N LEU A 161 -0.73 16.64 10.13
CA LEU A 161 -1.59 16.44 8.96
C LEU A 161 -1.36 15.04 8.37
N PHE A 162 -0.10 14.64 8.21
CA PHE A 162 0.27 13.31 7.72
C PHE A 162 -0.30 12.21 8.62
N THR A 163 -0.16 12.36 9.94
CA THR A 163 -0.69 11.42 10.94
C THR A 163 -2.19 11.23 10.79
N VAL A 164 -2.96 12.33 10.70
CA VAL A 164 -4.42 12.29 10.53
C VAL A 164 -4.80 11.64 9.20
N ILE A 165 -4.09 11.96 8.12
CA ILE A 165 -4.32 11.39 6.79
C ILE A 165 -4.08 9.87 6.78
N MET A 166 -3.09 9.38 7.51
CA MET A 166 -2.78 7.94 7.54
C MET A 166 -3.83 7.09 8.24
N LEU A 167 -4.65 7.66 9.12
CA LEU A 167 -5.86 7.01 9.65
C LEU A 167 -6.85 6.63 8.54
N TYR A 168 -6.81 7.36 7.42
CA TYR A 168 -7.75 7.26 6.32
C TYR A 168 -7.18 6.50 5.12
N VAL A 169 -5.98 6.87 4.66
CA VAL A 169 -5.43 6.47 3.36
C VAL A 169 -5.31 4.96 3.20
N THR A 170 -4.92 4.23 4.24
CA THR A 170 -4.68 2.78 4.16
C THR A 170 -5.96 2.00 3.81
N LEU A 171 -7.10 2.37 4.41
CA LEU A 171 -8.40 1.80 4.07
C LEU A 171 -8.94 2.32 2.73
N ALA A 172 -8.72 3.60 2.41
CA ALA A 172 -9.12 4.17 1.12
C ALA A 172 -8.45 3.42 -0.05
N GLN A 173 -7.16 3.15 0.06
CA GLN A 173 -6.39 2.37 -0.91
C GLN A 173 -6.92 0.92 -1.04
N ALA A 174 -7.31 0.28 0.07
CA ALA A 174 -7.91 -1.06 0.04
C ALA A 174 -9.30 -1.07 -0.62
N ARG A 175 -10.11 -0.03 -0.39
CA ARG A 175 -11.41 0.17 -1.03
C ARG A 175 -11.25 0.41 -2.54
N TYR A 176 -10.32 1.27 -2.91
CA TYR A 176 -9.93 1.53 -4.31
C TYR A 176 -9.49 0.25 -5.03
N ALA A 177 -8.74 -0.63 -4.36
CA ALA A 177 -8.29 -1.87 -4.96
C ALA A 177 -9.44 -2.79 -5.43
N LEU A 178 -10.59 -2.78 -4.74
CA LEU A 178 -11.78 -3.52 -5.15
C LEU A 178 -12.51 -2.82 -6.31
N THR A 179 -12.74 -1.53 -6.15
CA THR A 179 -13.69 -0.73 -6.95
C THR A 179 -13.06 -0.09 -8.20
N LYS A 180 -11.76 0.20 -8.14
CA LYS A 180 -10.95 0.83 -9.20
C LYS A 180 -11.43 2.22 -9.65
N ASP A 181 -12.27 2.88 -8.86
CA ASP A 181 -12.67 4.26 -9.06
C ASP A 181 -11.95 5.17 -8.04
N TRP A 182 -11.27 6.19 -8.54
CA TRP A 182 -10.51 7.13 -7.72
C TRP A 182 -11.40 8.01 -6.85
N ARG A 183 -12.65 8.28 -7.27
CA ARG A 183 -13.60 9.16 -6.56
C ARG A 183 -13.92 8.66 -5.15
N ILE A 184 -13.75 7.36 -4.93
CA ILE A 184 -13.99 6.66 -3.67
C ILE A 184 -13.04 7.13 -2.56
N PHE A 185 -11.88 7.69 -2.93
CA PHE A 185 -10.99 8.37 -1.99
C PHE A 185 -11.58 9.67 -1.41
N LEU A 186 -12.73 10.16 -1.89
CA LEU A 186 -13.41 11.34 -1.33
C LEU A 186 -14.55 10.96 -0.37
N SER A 187 -14.85 9.67 -0.19
CA SER A 187 -15.92 9.20 0.70
C SER A 187 -15.53 9.18 2.18
N PHE A 188 -15.20 10.33 2.75
CA PHE A 188 -14.68 10.44 4.12
C PHE A 188 -15.59 9.86 5.20
N LYS A 189 -16.90 10.09 5.07
CA LYS A 189 -17.90 9.64 6.05
C LYS A 189 -17.83 8.12 6.27
N LEU A 190 -17.72 7.34 5.19
CA LEU A 190 -17.69 5.88 5.26
C LEU A 190 -16.43 5.34 5.92
N ILE A 191 -15.27 5.84 5.50
CA ILE A 191 -14.01 5.35 6.06
C ILE A 191 -13.91 5.76 7.53
N LYS A 192 -14.40 6.94 7.92
CA LYS A 192 -14.52 7.31 9.34
C LYS A 192 -15.36 6.30 10.12
N ILE A 193 -16.54 5.92 9.61
CA ILE A 193 -17.38 4.88 10.23
C ILE A 193 -16.59 3.58 10.38
N TRP A 194 -15.88 3.15 9.33
CA TRP A 194 -15.11 1.92 9.33
C TRP A 194 -13.93 1.93 10.31
N VAL A 195 -13.23 3.06 10.43
CA VAL A 195 -12.14 3.24 11.39
C VAL A 195 -12.65 3.04 12.82
N CYS A 196 -13.82 3.61 13.14
CA CYS A 196 -14.43 3.48 14.46
C CYS A 196 -14.97 2.08 14.77
N HIS A 197 -15.22 1.24 13.75
CA HIS A 197 -15.79 -0.11 13.94
C HIS A 197 -14.74 -1.19 14.25
N ARG A 198 -13.52 -1.07 13.70
CA ARG A 198 -12.44 -2.05 13.88
C ARG A 198 -11.10 -1.43 14.28
N PRO A 199 -11.04 -0.71 15.41
CA PRO A 199 -9.83 0.00 15.80
C PRO A 199 -8.68 -0.95 16.14
N LEU A 200 -8.94 -2.12 16.74
CA LEU A 200 -7.86 -3.07 17.06
C LEU A 200 -7.14 -3.57 15.80
N GLN A 201 -7.88 -3.94 14.76
CA GLN A 201 -7.26 -4.41 13.52
C GLN A 201 -6.47 -3.29 12.82
N LEU A 202 -6.95 -2.05 12.90
CA LEU A 202 -6.25 -0.88 12.38
C LEU A 202 -5.02 -0.51 13.20
N PHE A 203 -5.05 -0.74 14.51
CA PHE A 203 -3.88 -0.61 15.37
C PHE A 203 -2.80 -1.61 15.00
N ILE A 204 -3.16 -2.89 14.80
CA ILE A 204 -2.20 -3.89 14.31
C ILE A 204 -1.65 -3.50 12.94
N LEU A 205 -2.50 -2.97 12.04
CA LEU A 205 -2.04 -2.48 10.74
C LEU A 205 -1.04 -1.33 10.90
N ALA A 206 -1.34 -0.33 11.74
CA ALA A 206 -0.46 0.81 11.99
C ALA A 206 0.90 0.35 12.58
N ILE A 207 0.89 -0.55 13.56
CA ILE A 207 2.14 -1.14 14.10
C ILE A 207 2.92 -1.86 13.00
N SER A 208 2.23 -2.61 12.14
CA SER A 208 2.88 -3.32 11.04
C SER A 208 3.55 -2.36 10.06
N TYR A 209 2.92 -1.22 9.76
CA TYR A 209 3.53 -0.15 8.96
C TYR A 209 4.75 0.48 9.66
N LEU A 210 4.65 0.78 10.96
CA LEU A 210 5.74 1.31 11.77
C LEU A 210 6.94 0.37 11.76
N PHE A 211 6.73 -0.89 12.13
CA PHE A 211 7.79 -1.89 12.22
C PHE A 211 8.43 -2.17 10.85
N SER A 212 7.60 -2.32 9.80
CA SER A 212 8.11 -2.56 8.44
C SER A 212 8.92 -1.37 7.91
N SER A 213 8.49 -0.14 8.21
CA SER A 213 9.23 1.07 7.82
C SER A 213 10.53 1.21 8.60
N PHE A 214 10.51 0.91 9.90
CA PHE A 214 11.71 0.89 10.73
C PHE A 214 12.77 -0.06 10.16
N ILE A 215 12.38 -1.29 9.77
CA ILE A 215 13.28 -2.23 9.07
C ILE A 215 13.84 -1.61 7.79
N LEU A 216 13.00 -1.01 6.94
CA LEU A 216 13.47 -0.41 5.69
C LEU A 216 14.40 0.78 5.92
N PHE A 217 14.18 1.57 6.96
CA PHE A 217 15.08 2.69 7.28
C PHE A 217 16.41 2.21 7.83
N ILE A 218 16.46 1.14 8.64
CA ILE A 218 17.72 0.49 9.01
C ILE A 218 18.46 0.08 7.74
N ILE A 219 17.79 -0.62 6.84
CA ILE A 219 18.36 -1.07 5.56
C ILE A 219 18.86 0.13 4.72
N LYS A 220 18.11 1.24 4.67
CA LYS A 220 18.56 2.46 3.98
C LYS A 220 19.86 3.01 4.59
N ILE A 221 20.04 2.89 5.90
CA ILE A 221 21.16 3.51 6.62
C ILE A 221 22.44 2.65 6.56
N ILE A 222 22.31 1.32 6.52
CA ILE A 222 23.44 0.38 6.54
C ILE A 222 24.60 0.77 5.61
N PRO A 223 24.38 1.14 4.32
CA PRO A 223 25.48 1.48 3.41
C PRO A 223 26.42 2.58 3.90
N VAL A 224 25.93 3.50 4.74
CA VAL A 224 26.74 4.59 5.33
C VAL A 224 27.77 4.04 6.32
N PHE A 225 27.44 2.94 7.01
CA PHE A 225 28.29 2.33 8.04
C PHE A 225 29.13 1.16 7.52
N LEU A 226 28.88 0.66 6.31
CA LEU A 226 29.65 -0.45 5.72
C LEU A 226 31.15 -0.15 5.59
N PRO A 227 31.60 1.07 5.22
CA PRO A 227 33.03 1.37 5.13
C PRO A 227 33.79 1.26 6.46
N ILE A 228 33.11 1.47 7.59
CA ILE A 228 33.71 1.28 8.93
C ILE A 228 34.01 -0.21 9.18
N ILE A 229 33.19 -1.11 8.64
CA ILE A 229 33.34 -2.56 8.79
C ILE A 229 34.32 -3.11 7.74
N ASN A 230 34.25 -2.58 6.52
CA ASN A 230 35.13 -2.96 5.42
C ASN A 230 35.73 -1.70 4.79
N PRO A 231 36.96 -1.30 5.20
CA PRO A 231 37.59 -0.06 4.74
C PRO A 231 37.91 -0.07 3.23
N ASP A 232 37.98 -1.24 2.59
CA ASP A 232 38.21 -1.35 1.15
C ASP A 232 37.09 -0.65 0.35
N LEU A 233 35.89 -0.51 0.94
CA LEU A 233 34.77 0.18 0.32
C LEU A 233 34.99 1.69 0.15
N GLU A 234 35.85 2.32 0.97
CA GLU A 234 36.20 3.74 0.81
C GLU A 234 37.09 3.97 -0.42
N SER A 235 37.86 2.96 -0.81
CA SER A 235 38.78 3.03 -1.95
C SER A 235 38.12 2.80 -3.31
N LEU A 236 36.81 2.49 -3.33
CA LEU A 236 36.09 2.19 -4.57
C LEU A 236 36.01 3.42 -5.47
N ASN A 237 36.28 3.22 -6.77
CA ASN A 237 36.00 4.24 -7.76
C ASN A 237 34.49 4.47 -7.89
N SER A 238 34.08 5.66 -8.34
CA SER A 238 32.69 6.08 -8.50
C SER A 238 31.80 5.07 -9.24
N THR A 239 32.33 4.39 -10.27
CA THR A 239 31.61 3.36 -11.04
C THR A 239 31.39 2.08 -10.25
N GLN A 240 32.41 1.64 -9.50
CA GLN A 240 32.34 0.46 -8.64
C GLN A 240 31.41 0.71 -7.45
N ALA A 241 31.47 1.89 -6.83
CA ALA A 241 30.56 2.30 -5.78
C ALA A 241 29.09 2.35 -6.25
N LEU A 242 28.85 2.87 -7.46
CA LEU A 242 27.52 2.87 -8.07
C LEU A 242 27.00 1.45 -8.34
N GLN A 243 27.85 0.54 -8.82
CA GLN A 243 27.45 -0.85 -9.04
C GLN A 243 27.11 -1.54 -7.73
N PHE A 244 27.98 -1.40 -6.72
CA PHE A 244 27.76 -1.94 -5.37
C PHE A 244 26.42 -1.47 -4.77
N LEU A 245 26.14 -0.17 -4.83
CA LEU A 245 24.88 0.38 -4.30
C LEU A 245 23.67 -0.10 -5.10
N ASN A 246 23.76 -0.21 -6.43
CA ASN A 246 22.65 -0.75 -7.23
C ASN A 246 22.36 -2.21 -6.87
N ASP A 247 23.38 -3.03 -6.69
CA ASP A 247 23.21 -4.43 -6.27
C ASP A 247 22.59 -4.51 -4.88
N TYR A 248 23.07 -3.68 -3.94
CA TYR A 248 22.52 -3.59 -2.59
C TYR A 248 21.04 -3.21 -2.59
N TYR A 249 20.66 -2.14 -3.29
CA TYR A 249 19.27 -1.68 -3.38
C TYR A 249 18.37 -2.61 -4.21
N PHE A 250 18.94 -3.37 -5.14
CA PHE A 250 18.20 -4.40 -5.85
C PHE A 250 17.77 -5.52 -4.90
N TRP A 251 18.70 -6.10 -4.14
CA TRP A 251 18.39 -7.21 -3.22
C TRP A 251 17.49 -6.78 -2.06
N THR A 252 17.75 -5.60 -1.49
CA THR A 252 16.89 -5.04 -0.44
C THR A 252 15.52 -4.60 -0.96
N GLY A 253 15.43 -4.30 -2.26
CA GLY A 253 14.16 -4.07 -2.97
C GLY A 253 13.19 -5.26 -2.88
N ILE A 254 13.70 -6.50 -2.82
CA ILE A 254 12.87 -7.70 -2.61
C ILE A 254 12.14 -7.62 -1.25
N ILE A 255 12.86 -7.21 -0.21
CA ILE A 255 12.32 -7.06 1.15
C ILE A 255 11.27 -5.94 1.15
N SER A 256 11.60 -4.78 0.58
CA SER A 256 10.67 -3.64 0.46
C SER A 256 9.37 -4.03 -0.27
N LEU A 257 9.48 -4.71 -1.41
CA LEU A 257 8.33 -5.16 -2.18
C LEU A 257 7.49 -6.19 -1.41
N GLY A 258 8.14 -7.12 -0.71
CA GLY A 258 7.47 -8.12 0.13
C GLY A 258 6.68 -7.48 1.27
N LEU A 259 7.29 -6.55 2.01
CA LEU A 259 6.64 -5.80 3.09
C LEU A 259 5.50 -4.93 2.55
N PHE A 260 5.71 -4.22 1.45
CA PHE A 260 4.68 -3.42 0.78
C PHE A 260 3.47 -4.29 0.44
N PHE A 261 3.70 -5.41 -0.25
CA PHE A 261 2.64 -6.32 -0.66
C PHE A 261 1.88 -6.88 0.55
N ALA A 262 2.58 -7.32 1.60
CA ALA A 262 1.97 -7.84 2.82
C ALA A 262 1.05 -6.80 3.50
N LEU A 263 1.50 -5.55 3.63
CA LEU A 263 0.72 -4.47 4.24
C LEU A 263 -0.54 -4.14 3.43
N LYS A 264 -0.44 -4.09 2.09
CA LYS A 264 -1.62 -3.84 1.23
C LYS A 264 -2.62 -5.00 1.31
N MET A 265 -2.14 -6.25 1.36
CA MET A 265 -2.99 -7.42 1.53
C MET A 265 -3.68 -7.44 2.90
N MET A 266 -2.96 -7.05 3.97
CA MET A 266 -3.54 -6.89 5.31
C MET A 266 -4.62 -5.80 5.34
N ALA A 267 -4.39 -4.66 4.68
CA ALA A 267 -5.40 -3.61 4.57
C ALA A 267 -6.65 -4.10 3.82
N GLY A 268 -6.49 -4.82 2.70
CA GLY A 268 -7.59 -5.46 1.98
C GLY A 268 -8.35 -6.49 2.82
N PHE A 269 -7.61 -7.27 3.60
CA PHE A 269 -8.19 -8.19 4.57
C PHE A 269 -9.09 -7.41 5.54
N ILE A 270 -8.57 -6.42 6.26
CA ILE A 270 -9.34 -5.62 7.24
C ILE A 270 -10.57 -5.00 6.58
N TYR A 271 -10.39 -4.34 5.43
CA TYR A 271 -11.44 -3.70 4.66
C TYR A 271 -12.61 -4.65 4.34
N SER A 272 -12.34 -5.82 3.76
CA SER A 272 -13.41 -6.79 3.43
C SER A 272 -14.22 -7.24 4.65
N GLY A 273 -13.59 -7.33 5.81
CA GLY A 273 -14.27 -7.70 7.05
C GLY A 273 -15.14 -6.58 7.61
N VAL A 274 -14.68 -5.32 7.54
CA VAL A 274 -15.48 -4.16 7.97
C VAL A 274 -16.67 -3.93 7.03
N LEU A 275 -16.47 -4.09 5.72
CA LEU A 275 -17.54 -3.95 4.72
C LEU A 275 -18.70 -4.90 5.03
N VAL A 276 -18.41 -6.20 5.23
CA VAL A 276 -19.44 -7.20 5.55
C VAL A 276 -20.12 -6.90 6.89
N GLU A 277 -19.34 -6.59 7.92
CA GLU A 277 -19.88 -6.34 9.25
C GLU A 277 -20.82 -5.12 9.28
N THR A 278 -20.43 -4.03 8.60
CA THR A 278 -21.24 -2.81 8.56
C THR A 278 -22.47 -2.94 7.68
N TRP A 279 -22.39 -3.73 6.61
CA TRP A 279 -23.55 -4.13 5.79
C TRP A 279 -24.55 -4.98 6.60
N GLN A 280 -24.08 -6.04 7.26
CA GLN A 280 -24.96 -6.95 8.02
C GLN A 280 -25.65 -6.26 9.22
N LYS A 281 -25.00 -5.25 9.79
CA LYS A 281 -25.52 -4.41 10.88
C LYS A 281 -26.39 -3.25 10.41
N ASN A 282 -26.62 -3.09 9.09
CA ASN A 282 -27.33 -1.96 8.48
C ASN A 282 -26.79 -0.58 8.90
N ILE A 283 -25.49 -0.50 9.20
CA ILE A 283 -24.85 0.80 9.49
C ILE A 283 -24.62 1.57 8.18
N VAL A 284 -24.35 0.83 7.10
CA VAL A 284 -24.09 1.36 5.76
C VAL A 284 -25.20 0.87 4.84
N THR A 285 -25.75 1.79 4.03
CA THR A 285 -26.84 1.50 3.11
C THR A 285 -26.32 1.37 1.67
N GLU A 286 -27.18 0.89 0.76
CA GLU A 286 -26.86 0.82 -0.67
C GLU A 286 -26.48 2.18 -1.25
N TYR A 287 -27.05 3.27 -0.75
CA TYR A 287 -26.76 4.63 -1.22
C TYR A 287 -25.35 5.12 -0.88
N ASP A 288 -24.75 4.56 0.16
CA ASP A 288 -23.40 4.94 0.56
C ASP A 288 -22.34 4.14 -0.23
N LEU A 289 -22.66 2.91 -0.65
CA LEU A 289 -21.71 1.99 -1.27
C LEU A 289 -21.55 2.24 -2.77
N HIS A 290 -20.38 1.88 -3.28
CA HIS A 290 -20.10 1.86 -4.70
C HIS A 290 -20.77 0.65 -5.37
N GLN A 291 -21.15 0.78 -6.65
CA GLN A 291 -21.85 -0.28 -7.40
C GLN A 291 -21.14 -1.63 -7.37
N GLU A 292 -19.80 -1.64 -7.46
CA GLU A 292 -18.99 -2.87 -7.33
C GLU A 292 -19.10 -3.53 -5.94
N GLU A 293 -19.17 -2.73 -4.87
CA GLU A 293 -19.32 -3.26 -3.50
C GLU A 293 -20.69 -3.94 -3.36
N ILE A 294 -21.75 -3.25 -3.81
CA ILE A 294 -23.12 -3.75 -3.83
C ILE A 294 -23.22 -5.03 -4.67
N TYR A 295 -22.62 -5.02 -5.86
CA TYR A 295 -22.59 -6.17 -6.76
C TYR A 295 -22.02 -7.41 -6.05
N TYR A 296 -20.87 -7.30 -5.38
CA TYR A 296 -20.28 -8.43 -4.67
C TYR A 296 -21.06 -8.84 -3.42
N LEU A 297 -21.61 -7.88 -2.67
CA LEU A 297 -22.44 -8.19 -1.50
C LEU A 297 -23.70 -8.98 -1.90
N ASN A 298 -24.38 -8.55 -2.96
CA ASN A 298 -25.56 -9.23 -3.50
C ASN A 298 -25.21 -10.56 -4.15
N LYS A 299 -24.14 -10.62 -4.94
CA LYS A 299 -23.65 -11.85 -5.58
C LYS A 299 -23.35 -12.94 -4.56
N PHE A 300 -22.75 -12.57 -3.43
CA PHE A 300 -22.44 -13.50 -2.35
C PHE A 300 -23.58 -13.70 -1.34
N ARG A 301 -24.77 -13.12 -1.59
CA ARG A 301 -25.99 -13.31 -0.79
C ARG A 301 -25.83 -12.91 0.68
N PHE A 302 -25.14 -11.81 0.94
CA PHE A 302 -25.12 -11.23 2.28
C PHE A 302 -26.47 -10.60 2.61
N SER A 303 -27.15 -11.07 3.65
CA SER A 303 -28.38 -10.44 4.12
C SER A 303 -28.09 -9.18 4.95
N SER A 304 -28.71 -8.07 4.56
CA SER A 304 -28.90 -6.88 5.39
C SER A 304 -30.05 -7.18 6.35
N ASN A 305 -29.78 -7.87 7.46
CA ASN A 305 -30.67 -8.11 8.62
C ASN A 305 -30.29 -9.43 9.32
N LEU A 306 -29.09 -9.51 9.88
CA LEU A 306 -28.92 -10.41 11.02
C LEU A 306 -29.32 -9.60 12.25
N THR A 307 -30.57 -9.78 12.70
CA THR A 307 -30.99 -9.38 14.05
C THR A 307 -29.93 -9.86 15.02
N TYR A 308 -29.22 -8.91 15.62
CA TYR A 308 -28.16 -9.16 16.57
C TYR A 308 -28.71 -10.11 17.64
N SER A 309 -28.20 -11.34 17.63
CA SER A 309 -28.57 -12.38 18.59
C SER A 309 -28.47 -11.82 20.02
N ASN A 310 -29.58 -11.93 20.77
CA ASN A 310 -29.74 -11.84 22.21
C ASN A 310 -28.46 -11.52 23.01
N GLN A 311 -28.21 -10.24 23.28
CA GLN A 311 -27.33 -9.82 24.36
C GLN A 311 -28.15 -9.08 25.42
N LYS A 312 -28.06 -9.52 26.67
CA LYS A 312 -28.81 -8.96 27.81
C LYS A 312 -28.47 -7.46 27.97
N PRO A 313 -29.44 -6.59 28.32
CA PRO A 313 -29.28 -5.14 28.33
C PRO A 313 -28.15 -4.64 29.26
N ILE A 314 -27.89 -5.32 30.37
CA ILE A 314 -26.85 -4.96 31.34
C ILE A 314 -25.44 -5.27 30.80
N GLN A 315 -25.27 -6.39 30.09
CA GLN A 315 -24.02 -6.70 29.39
C GLN A 315 -23.77 -5.70 28.26
N ARG A 316 -24.82 -5.25 27.57
CA ARG A 316 -24.71 -4.22 26.51
C ARG A 316 -24.19 -2.89 27.06
N ILE A 317 -24.61 -2.46 28.26
CA ILE A 317 -24.16 -1.21 28.87
C ILE A 317 -22.69 -1.32 29.33
N ILE A 318 -22.32 -2.39 30.04
CA ILE A 318 -20.94 -2.60 30.50
C ILE A 318 -19.97 -2.78 29.31
N ILE A 319 -20.35 -3.60 28.32
CA ILE A 319 -19.59 -3.72 27.07
C ILE A 319 -19.58 -2.39 26.33
N SER A 320 -20.66 -1.58 26.34
CA SER A 320 -20.66 -0.28 25.65
C SER A 320 -19.70 0.72 26.27
N SER A 321 -19.67 0.88 27.60
CA SER A 321 -18.78 1.84 28.28
C SER A 321 -17.32 1.40 28.22
N VAL A 322 -17.05 0.11 28.48
CA VAL A 322 -15.73 -0.49 28.26
C VAL A 322 -15.36 -0.38 26.77
N SER A 323 -16.30 -0.55 25.84
CA SER A 323 -16.02 -0.42 24.41
C SER A 323 -15.75 1.02 23.98
N ILE A 324 -16.37 2.04 24.56
CA ILE A 324 -16.13 3.43 24.15
C ILE A 324 -14.76 3.87 24.65
N ALA A 325 -14.44 3.64 25.93
CA ALA A 325 -13.13 3.96 26.49
C ALA A 325 -12.02 3.17 25.77
N TYR A 326 -12.24 1.87 25.53
CA TYR A 326 -11.32 1.01 24.78
C TYR A 326 -11.14 1.43 23.31
N ARG A 327 -12.23 1.76 22.60
CA ARG A 327 -12.15 2.22 21.21
C ARG A 327 -11.46 3.57 21.13
N SER A 328 -11.71 4.46 22.08
CA SER A 328 -11.07 5.77 22.15
C SER A 328 -9.58 5.64 22.46
N SER A 329 -9.20 4.81 23.43
CA SER A 329 -7.79 4.56 23.75
C SER A 329 -7.06 3.92 22.57
N LEU A 330 -7.69 2.97 21.85
CA LEU A 330 -7.11 2.42 20.64
C LEU A 330 -6.95 3.45 19.53
N ILE A 331 -7.93 4.34 19.30
CA ILE A 331 -7.80 5.41 18.29
C ILE A 331 -6.63 6.34 18.65
N ILE A 332 -6.47 6.68 19.93
CA ILE A 332 -5.34 7.46 20.43
C ILE A 332 -4.01 6.71 20.18
N LEU A 333 -3.95 5.41 20.48
CA LEU A 333 -2.77 4.58 20.21
C LEU A 333 -2.45 4.48 18.71
N ILE A 334 -3.47 4.36 17.84
CA ILE A 334 -3.30 4.38 16.38
C ILE A 334 -2.71 5.74 15.96
N PHE A 335 -3.24 6.85 16.48
CA PHE A 335 -2.72 8.18 16.20
C PHE A 335 -1.25 8.30 16.59
N PHE A 336 -0.87 7.92 17.82
CA PHE A 336 0.53 7.96 18.26
C PHE A 336 1.43 7.02 17.44
N THR A 337 0.93 5.86 17.02
CA THR A 337 1.69 4.96 16.14
C THR A 337 1.99 5.61 14.80
N TRP A 338 1.00 6.27 14.19
CA TRP A 338 1.20 7.01 12.94
C TRP A 338 2.08 8.25 13.11
N PHE A 339 1.98 8.91 14.26
CA PHE A 339 2.86 10.01 14.62
C PHE A 339 4.31 9.54 14.67
N LEU A 340 4.62 8.47 15.41
CA LEU A 340 5.96 7.86 15.43
C LEU A 340 6.44 7.45 14.04
N PHE A 341 5.55 6.85 13.24
CA PHE A 341 5.85 6.47 11.86
C PHE A 341 6.25 7.68 11.01
N SER A 342 5.58 8.83 11.19
CA SER A 342 5.88 10.06 10.45
C SER A 342 7.22 10.71 10.81
N PHE A 343 7.79 10.39 11.98
CA PHE A 343 9.12 10.82 12.39
C PHE A 343 10.25 9.99 11.80
N LEU A 344 10.00 8.73 11.43
CA LEU A 344 11.04 7.84 10.92
C LEU A 344 11.81 8.38 9.70
N PRO A 345 11.19 9.06 8.71
CA PRO A 345 11.90 9.71 7.62
C PRO A 345 12.94 10.74 8.11
N PHE A 346 12.61 11.55 9.13
CA PHE A 346 13.56 12.53 9.67
C PHE A 346 14.81 11.86 10.24
N ILE A 347 14.63 10.78 11.01
CA ILE A 347 15.75 9.99 11.55
C ILE A 347 16.57 9.39 10.41
N SER A 348 15.91 8.82 9.41
CA SER A 348 16.60 8.20 8.28
C SER A 348 17.38 9.18 7.42
N GLU A 349 16.81 10.35 7.12
CA GLU A 349 17.47 11.39 6.35
C GLU A 349 18.63 12.04 7.11
N PHE A 350 18.60 12.03 8.45
CA PHE A 350 19.74 12.48 9.27
C PHE A 350 20.98 11.62 9.05
N PHE A 351 20.82 10.29 9.02
CA PHE A 351 21.95 9.37 8.83
C PHE A 351 22.36 9.20 7.37
N ASN A 352 21.40 9.23 6.44
CA ASN A 352 21.65 9.03 5.02
C ASN A 352 20.85 10.06 4.21
N TYR A 353 21.47 11.21 3.98
CA TYR A 353 20.85 12.40 3.41
C TYR A 353 20.55 12.24 1.91
N TYR A 354 19.26 12.28 1.58
CA TYR A 354 18.74 12.47 0.23
C TYR A 354 17.79 13.66 0.24
N PRO A 355 18.07 14.72 -0.54
CA PRO A 355 17.21 15.88 -0.56
C PRO A 355 15.79 15.45 -0.98
N GLN A 356 14.83 15.62 -0.07
CA GLN A 356 13.38 15.52 -0.27
C GLN A 356 12.82 14.11 -0.60
N ARG A 357 13.62 13.19 -1.17
CA ARG A 357 13.15 11.89 -1.67
C ARG A 357 12.46 11.03 -0.61
N GLY A 358 13.02 10.92 0.60
CA GLY A 358 12.41 10.13 1.68
C GLY A 358 11.10 10.69 2.22
N PHE A 359 10.83 11.98 2.01
CA PHE A 359 9.57 12.61 2.38
C PHE A 359 8.52 12.50 1.27
N LEU A 360 8.93 12.65 0.01
CA LEU A 360 8.04 12.66 -1.15
C LEU A 360 7.61 11.26 -1.60
N ASN A 361 8.41 10.22 -1.33
CA ASN A 361 8.03 8.84 -1.54
C ASN A 361 8.29 7.98 -0.31
N GLN A 362 7.23 7.68 0.43
CA GLN A 362 7.29 6.65 1.47
C GLN A 362 7.00 5.27 0.86
N PRO A 363 8.00 4.38 0.73
CA PRO A 363 7.89 3.21 -0.15
C PRO A 363 6.78 2.23 0.22
N LEU A 364 6.42 2.14 1.50
CA LEU A 364 5.37 1.26 1.99
C LEU A 364 3.95 1.83 1.80
N VAL A 365 3.82 3.16 1.67
CA VAL A 365 2.53 3.85 1.59
C VAL A 365 2.14 4.16 0.15
N GLN A 366 3.08 4.73 -0.62
CA GLN A 366 2.84 5.35 -1.91
C GLN A 366 3.27 4.44 -3.07
N ILE A 367 4.56 4.44 -3.42
CA ILE A 367 5.13 3.66 -4.52
C ILE A 367 6.22 2.76 -3.95
N PRO A 368 6.26 1.44 -4.26
CA PRO A 368 7.26 0.50 -3.74
C PRO A 368 8.66 0.71 -4.35
N CYS A 369 9.08 1.95 -4.61
CA CYS A 369 10.40 2.30 -5.11
C CYS A 369 11.37 2.55 -3.95
N PHE A 370 12.22 1.55 -3.69
CA PHE A 370 13.26 1.59 -2.65
C PHE A 370 14.64 1.57 -3.30
N ARG A 371 15.06 2.72 -3.83
CA ARG A 371 16.39 2.92 -4.39
C ARG A 371 16.93 4.25 -3.91
N TYR A 372 17.98 4.23 -3.10
CA TYR A 372 18.60 5.43 -2.53
C TYR A 372 20.04 5.50 -3.01
N VAL A 373 20.24 5.61 -4.32
CA VAL A 373 21.55 5.86 -4.92
C VAL A 373 21.76 7.37 -5.01
N PRO A 374 22.92 7.92 -4.56
CA PRO A 374 23.24 9.34 -4.67
C PRO A 374 23.19 9.82 -6.11
N GLN A 375 22.49 10.94 -6.34
CA GLN A 375 22.36 11.50 -7.68
C GLN A 375 23.70 11.96 -8.27
N SER A 376 24.63 12.40 -7.42
CA SER A 376 26.00 12.75 -7.81
C SER A 376 26.75 11.60 -8.48
N LEU A 377 26.54 10.36 -8.03
CA LEU A 377 27.13 9.16 -8.65
C LEU A 377 26.46 8.82 -9.99
N GLU A 378 25.15 9.04 -10.11
CA GLU A 378 24.42 8.82 -11.35
C GLU A 378 24.79 9.83 -12.45
N ASP A 379 25.01 11.09 -12.07
CA ASP A 379 25.40 12.16 -13.01
C ASP A 379 26.85 12.04 -13.48
N ASN A 380 27.76 11.57 -12.61
CA ASN A 380 29.14 11.26 -13.02
C ASN A 380 29.20 10.16 -14.07
N LYS A 381 28.32 9.15 -14.01
CA LYS A 381 28.23 8.10 -15.03
C LYS A 381 27.74 8.61 -16.40
N LYS A 382 26.98 9.71 -16.45
CA LYS A 382 26.50 10.30 -17.72
C LYS A 382 27.54 11.19 -18.39
N ARG A 383 28.57 11.62 -17.65
CA ARG A 383 29.65 12.50 -18.12
C ARG A 383 30.87 11.72 -18.64
N VAL A 384 30.96 10.43 -18.31
CA VAL A 384 31.87 9.45 -18.90
C VAL A 384 31.15 8.74 -20.03
#